data_AF-A0A8J4DMJ6-F1
#
_entry.id   AF-A0A8J4DMJ6-F1
#
_cell.length_a   1.000
_cell.length_b   1.000
_cell.length_c   1.000
_cell.angle_alpha   90.00
_cell.angle_beta   90.00
_cell.angle_gamma   90.00
#
_symmetry.space_group_name_H-M   'P 1'
#
loop_
_entity.id
_entity.type
_entity.pdbx_description
1 polymer ?
#
loop_
_entity_poly.entity_id
_entity_poly.type
_entity_poly.pdbx_seq_one_letter_code
_entity_poly.pdbx_strand_id
1 'polypeptide(L)'
;MRERVTPAPVVALAAVIAAAAYLLAPPLGTDLAAQTARAGFAARHGLAVWDLGWYGGISPYGYSLLTPWPMAWLGDGYDGPRRLGALALVASAVLLVALLRRTGARRLPLAGLLGVLGLAGNLVSGRVTFAVGVAFGLAALLALTARRAWVRPLAGGLCALLAGAASPVAGLFVGLAAAALLLADRRRWAEAVTLGAAAAVPMGVTSVLFGAGGTMNISAWDTVRAVTASLAVAALVPARPVRAGALLSAAGVLAAALVPTPVGLNAVRLAAVFALPVLAGYAVWPGRGALARVPATAALAAVLVAVAVWQPPVSVADLRNAGDPVAAAAYTAPLRAELARRAPVGRVEVVPTANYWEAAYVPATVPLARGWLRQADIDRHPLFFDGTLDADSYAAWLRDNGVGLVALAAAEPSWVGRREAALVRSGLPYLTEVWRTPDWTLYAVAGAPSVVPGGAVVASTERELTVDVTAAGDHPVRLRWSRWLRVEGPLGPVGPIGIASDRAVVRPGGCLARAGEWTTLRVDRGGRYRISAALTGAGPRC
;
A
#
# COMPACT_ATOMS: atom_id res chain seq x y z
N MET A 1 -5.01 -44.16 27.29
CA MET A 1 -4.20 -43.34 26.35
C MET A 1 -5.03 -42.14 25.92
N ARG A 2 -4.78 -40.94 26.46
CA ARG A 2 -5.34 -39.71 25.88
C ARG A 2 -4.47 -39.35 24.68
N GLU A 3 -5.01 -39.48 23.46
CA GLU A 3 -4.39 -38.89 22.28
C GLU A 3 -4.15 -37.41 22.57
N ARG A 4 -2.89 -37.04 22.81
CA ARG A 4 -2.51 -35.64 22.97
C ARG A 4 -2.71 -35.02 21.59
N VAL A 5 -3.85 -34.35 21.40
CA VAL A 5 -4.09 -33.49 20.24
C VAL A 5 -2.81 -32.71 20.00
N THR A 6 -2.18 -32.93 18.84
CA THR A 6 -0.97 -32.20 18.51
C THR A 6 -1.32 -30.70 18.49
N PRO A 7 -0.48 -29.81 19.03
CA PRO A 7 -0.79 -28.37 19.09
C PRO A 7 -1.13 -27.72 17.73
N ALA A 8 -0.71 -28.34 16.63
CA ALA A 8 -0.87 -27.82 15.28
C ALA A 8 -2.35 -27.77 14.82
N PRO A 9 -3.15 -28.85 14.95
CA PRO A 9 -4.59 -28.84 14.71
C PRO A 9 -5.34 -27.69 15.40
N VAL A 10 -5.05 -27.39 16.67
CA VAL A 10 -5.74 -26.33 17.42
C VAL A 10 -5.46 -24.95 16.82
N VAL A 11 -4.21 -24.66 16.48
CA VAL A 11 -3.86 -23.36 15.88
C VAL A 11 -4.39 -23.24 14.46
N ALA A 12 -4.36 -24.32 13.67
CA ALA A 12 -4.95 -24.35 12.35
C ALA A 12 -6.46 -24.07 12.41
N LEU A 13 -7.18 -24.73 13.33
CA LEU A 13 -8.60 -24.47 13.56
C LEU A 13 -8.85 -23.02 13.98
N ALA A 14 -8.06 -22.48 14.92
CA ALA A 14 -8.19 -21.08 15.33
C ALA A 14 -7.94 -20.10 14.16
N ALA A 15 -6.98 -20.40 13.28
CA ALA A 15 -6.72 -19.60 12.08
C ALA A 15 -7.88 -19.66 11.08
N VAL A 16 -8.50 -20.84 10.89
CA VAL A 16 -9.68 -21.01 10.04
C VAL A 16 -10.87 -20.25 10.62
N ILE A 17 -11.10 -20.33 11.94
CA ILE A 17 -12.16 -19.57 12.62
C ILE A 17 -11.91 -18.06 12.47
N ALA A 18 -10.69 -17.60 12.69
CA ALA A 18 -10.34 -16.19 12.53
C ALA A 18 -10.51 -15.72 11.07
N ALA A 19 -10.15 -16.55 10.08
CA ALA A 19 -10.37 -16.27 8.67
C ALA A 19 -11.87 -16.21 8.32
N ALA A 20 -12.67 -17.15 8.81
CA ALA A 20 -14.13 -17.15 8.64
C ALA A 20 -14.77 -15.91 9.28
N ALA A 21 -14.39 -15.59 10.52
CA ALA A 21 -14.86 -14.39 11.21
C ALA A 21 -14.48 -13.11 10.45
N TYR A 22 -13.25 -13.03 9.93
CA TYR A 22 -12.82 -11.91 9.10
C TYR A 22 -13.63 -11.79 7.80
N LEU A 23 -13.99 -12.90 7.15
CA LEU A 23 -14.82 -12.89 5.93
C LEU A 23 -16.28 -12.55 6.19
N LEU A 24 -16.82 -12.93 7.36
CA LEU A 24 -18.20 -12.64 7.76
C LEU A 24 -18.37 -11.24 8.35
N ALA A 25 -17.29 -10.61 8.83
CA ALA A 25 -17.33 -9.23 9.33
C ALA A 25 -17.72 -8.23 8.22
N PRO A 26 -18.20 -7.03 8.58
CA PRO A 26 -18.21 -5.90 7.64
C PRO A 26 -16.79 -5.61 7.10
N PRO A 27 -16.65 -4.87 5.97
CA PRO A 27 -15.33 -4.45 5.49
C PRO A 27 -14.58 -3.66 6.57
N LEU A 28 -13.29 -3.99 6.74
CA LEU A 28 -12.44 -3.53 7.83
C LEU A 28 -11.15 -2.91 7.28
N GLY A 29 -10.74 -1.81 7.91
CA GLY A 29 -9.40 -1.25 7.78
C GLY A 29 -9.16 -0.36 6.57
N THR A 30 -8.38 0.70 6.80
CA THR A 30 -8.09 1.70 5.78
C THR A 30 -7.28 1.14 4.58
N ASP A 31 -6.40 0.15 4.77
CA ASP A 31 -5.62 -0.41 3.64
C ASP A 31 -6.48 -1.26 2.70
N LEU A 32 -7.68 -1.69 3.10
CA LEU A 32 -8.54 -2.52 2.25
C LEU A 32 -8.96 -1.78 0.98
N ALA A 33 -9.24 -0.47 1.08
CA ALA A 33 -9.54 0.39 -0.06
C ALA A 33 -8.40 0.38 -1.10
N ALA A 34 -7.14 0.45 -0.65
CA ALA A 34 -5.99 0.31 -1.55
C ALA A 34 -5.88 -1.08 -2.17
N GLN A 35 -6.14 -2.16 -1.43
CA GLN A 35 -6.13 -3.50 -2.03
C GLN A 35 -7.17 -3.60 -3.14
N THR A 36 -8.38 -3.09 -2.89
CA THR A 36 -9.47 -3.05 -3.87
C THR A 36 -9.11 -2.21 -5.09
N ALA A 37 -8.54 -1.03 -4.89
CA ALA A 37 -8.09 -0.17 -5.98
C ALA A 37 -7.06 -0.86 -6.87
N ARG A 38 -6.03 -1.47 -6.27
CA ARG A 38 -4.95 -2.15 -6.99
C ARG A 38 -5.42 -3.42 -7.69
N ALA A 39 -6.27 -4.21 -7.05
CA ALA A 39 -6.88 -5.39 -7.66
C ALA A 39 -7.77 -4.98 -8.86
N GLY A 40 -8.61 -3.96 -8.69
CA GLY A 40 -9.46 -3.44 -9.76
C GLY A 40 -8.65 -2.88 -10.93
N PHE A 41 -7.57 -2.15 -10.66
CA PHE A 41 -6.65 -1.67 -11.69
C PHE A 41 -5.99 -2.84 -12.44
N ALA A 42 -5.49 -3.86 -11.72
CA ALA A 42 -4.90 -5.05 -12.35
C ALA A 42 -5.93 -5.83 -13.20
N ALA A 43 -7.19 -5.92 -12.75
CA ALA A 43 -8.27 -6.55 -13.51
C ALA A 43 -8.58 -5.81 -14.81
N ARG A 44 -8.69 -4.48 -14.77
CA ARG A 44 -9.01 -3.64 -15.94
C ARG A 44 -7.84 -3.47 -16.89
N HIS A 45 -6.62 -3.38 -16.35
CA HIS A 45 -5.45 -2.86 -17.07
C HIS A 45 -4.25 -3.82 -17.07
N GLY A 46 -4.39 -5.05 -16.58
CA GLY A 46 -3.36 -6.08 -16.67
C GLY A 46 -1.99 -5.62 -16.16
N LEU A 47 -0.98 -5.63 -17.04
CA LEU A 47 0.40 -5.23 -16.74
C LEU A 47 0.69 -3.74 -17.04
N ALA A 48 -0.30 -2.86 -16.91
CA ALA A 48 -0.05 -1.43 -17.10
C ALA A 48 0.97 -0.91 -16.10
N VAL A 49 1.89 -0.08 -16.57
CA VAL A 49 3.06 0.32 -15.77
C VAL A 49 2.94 1.71 -15.15
N TRP A 50 1.90 2.41 -15.54
CA TRP A 50 1.57 3.73 -15.07
C TRP A 50 0.06 3.82 -14.89
N ASP A 51 -0.34 4.27 -13.71
CA ASP A 51 -1.71 4.47 -13.28
C ASP A 51 -1.94 5.98 -13.18
N LEU A 52 -2.71 6.52 -14.13
CA LEU A 52 -3.10 7.93 -14.17
C LEU A 52 -4.28 8.22 -13.24
N GLY A 53 -4.88 7.20 -12.62
CA GLY A 53 -6.03 7.33 -11.74
C GLY A 53 -5.76 8.15 -10.49
N TRP A 54 -4.51 8.22 -10.02
CA TRP A 54 -4.10 9.02 -8.85
C TRP A 54 -2.90 9.92 -9.15
N TYR A 55 -2.87 11.09 -8.51
CA TYR A 55 -1.67 11.94 -8.38
C TYR A 55 -1.02 12.38 -9.69
N GLY A 56 -1.81 12.42 -10.77
CA GLY A 56 -1.35 12.65 -12.14
C GLY A 56 -0.41 11.59 -12.69
N GLY A 57 -0.33 10.42 -12.08
CA GLY A 57 0.54 9.32 -12.52
C GLY A 57 1.38 8.72 -11.39
N ILE A 58 1.23 7.42 -11.17
CA ILE A 58 2.09 6.61 -10.31
C ILE A 58 2.33 5.23 -10.91
N SER A 59 3.41 4.57 -10.52
CA SER A 59 3.57 3.14 -10.83
C SER A 59 2.77 2.28 -9.84
N PRO A 60 1.93 1.33 -10.31
CA PRO A 60 1.25 0.39 -9.42
C PRO A 60 2.23 -0.59 -8.75
N TYR A 61 3.37 -0.86 -9.40
CA TYR A 61 4.38 -1.81 -8.94
C TYR A 61 5.16 -1.37 -7.71
N GLY A 62 5.14 -0.08 -7.37
CA GLY A 62 5.68 0.40 -6.09
C GLY A 62 4.91 -0.13 -4.89
N TYR A 63 3.66 -0.58 -5.08
CA TYR A 63 2.84 -1.18 -4.04
C TYR A 63 3.04 -2.70 -3.92
N SER A 64 3.04 -3.41 -5.06
CA SER A 64 3.26 -4.85 -5.15
C SER A 64 3.50 -5.27 -6.60
N LEU A 65 4.42 -6.22 -6.82
CA LEU A 65 4.66 -6.86 -8.12
C LEU A 65 3.77 -8.06 -8.39
N LEU A 66 3.14 -8.63 -7.36
CA LEU A 66 2.51 -9.95 -7.44
C LEU A 66 1.07 -9.96 -6.96
N THR A 67 0.76 -9.36 -5.82
CA THR A 67 -0.50 -9.62 -5.11
C THR A 67 -1.77 -9.08 -5.80
N PRO A 68 -1.77 -7.97 -6.57
CA PRO A 68 -2.98 -7.46 -7.20
C PRO A 68 -3.70 -8.46 -8.12
N TRP A 69 -2.96 -9.31 -8.86
CA TRP A 69 -3.57 -10.27 -9.79
C TRP A 69 -4.31 -11.42 -9.09
N PRO A 70 -3.73 -12.12 -8.08
CA PRO A 70 -4.48 -13.08 -7.28
C PRO A 70 -5.70 -12.47 -6.57
N MET A 71 -5.62 -11.20 -6.14
CA MET A 71 -6.79 -10.52 -5.57
C MET A 71 -7.90 -10.38 -6.60
N ALA A 72 -7.58 -9.86 -7.79
CA ALA A 72 -8.54 -9.72 -8.89
C ALA A 72 -9.15 -11.06 -9.32
N TRP A 73 -8.34 -12.12 -9.36
CA TRP A 73 -8.82 -13.46 -9.72
C TRP A 73 -9.79 -14.06 -8.69
N LEU A 74 -9.60 -13.75 -7.40
CA LEU A 74 -10.43 -14.32 -6.33
C LEU A 74 -11.78 -13.64 -6.15
N GLY A 75 -12.02 -12.51 -6.81
CA GLY A 75 -13.33 -11.84 -6.82
C GLY A 75 -13.25 -10.33 -7.05
N ASP A 76 -14.42 -9.73 -7.30
CA ASP A 76 -14.56 -8.31 -7.57
C ASP A 76 -14.59 -7.46 -6.30
N GLY A 77 -14.30 -6.17 -6.45
CA GLY A 77 -14.37 -5.19 -5.35
C GLY A 77 -13.45 -5.55 -4.19
N TYR A 78 -14.00 -5.54 -2.97
CA TYR A 78 -13.24 -5.93 -1.78
C TYR A 78 -13.24 -7.44 -1.50
N ASP A 79 -14.06 -8.24 -2.18
CA ASP A 79 -14.17 -9.67 -1.90
C ASP A 79 -12.90 -10.43 -2.28
N GLY A 80 -12.30 -10.10 -3.43
CA GLY A 80 -11.03 -10.68 -3.88
C GLY A 80 -9.89 -10.49 -2.86
N PRO A 81 -9.56 -9.25 -2.46
CA PRO A 81 -8.62 -8.98 -1.38
C PRO A 81 -8.93 -9.70 -0.06
N ARG A 82 -10.20 -9.76 0.35
CA ARG A 82 -10.60 -10.42 1.61
C ARG A 82 -10.37 -11.92 1.56
N ARG A 83 -10.76 -12.59 0.47
CA ARG A 83 -10.53 -14.03 0.26
C ARG A 83 -9.04 -14.35 0.26
N LEU A 84 -8.23 -13.56 -0.45
CA LEU A 84 -6.77 -13.74 -0.46
C LEU A 84 -6.16 -13.53 0.93
N GLY A 85 -6.63 -12.50 1.66
CA GLY A 85 -6.20 -12.24 3.04
C GLY A 85 -6.48 -13.41 3.96
N ALA A 86 -7.70 -13.96 3.92
CA ALA A 86 -8.09 -15.16 4.69
C ALA A 86 -7.19 -16.36 4.39
N LEU A 87 -6.90 -16.63 3.10
CA LEU A 87 -5.96 -17.69 2.71
C LEU A 87 -4.55 -17.43 3.24
N ALA A 88 -4.06 -16.19 3.13
CA ALA A 88 -2.75 -15.79 3.63
C ALA A 88 -2.65 -15.90 5.17
N LEU A 89 -3.72 -15.61 5.91
CA LEU A 89 -3.79 -15.81 7.36
C LEU A 89 -3.65 -17.28 7.74
N VAL A 90 -4.44 -18.16 7.12
CA VAL A 90 -4.38 -19.61 7.40
C VAL A 90 -3.00 -20.17 7.04
N ALA A 91 -2.48 -19.84 5.85
CA ALA A 91 -1.16 -20.26 5.41
C ALA A 91 -0.06 -19.77 6.37
N SER A 92 -0.09 -18.48 6.74
CA SER A 92 0.88 -17.89 7.66
C SER A 92 0.82 -18.54 9.04
N ALA A 93 -0.37 -18.82 9.57
CA ALA A 93 -0.52 -19.47 10.87
C ALA A 93 0.07 -20.89 10.88
N VAL A 94 -0.21 -21.69 9.85
CA VAL A 94 0.35 -23.04 9.69
C VAL A 94 1.87 -23.00 9.56
N LEU A 95 2.40 -22.11 8.72
CA LEU A 95 3.84 -21.93 8.51
C LEU A 95 4.54 -21.45 9.79
N LEU A 96 3.94 -20.51 10.51
CA LEU A 96 4.45 -20.01 11.78
C LEU A 96 4.54 -21.12 12.82
N VAL A 97 3.48 -21.91 13.01
CA VAL A 97 3.49 -23.02 13.98
C VAL A 97 4.49 -24.10 13.58
N ALA A 98 4.60 -24.41 12.29
CA ALA A 98 5.61 -25.34 11.80
C ALA A 98 7.03 -24.83 12.10
N LEU A 99 7.28 -23.54 11.88
CA LEU A 99 8.56 -22.89 12.18
C LEU A 99 8.86 -22.92 13.68
N LEU A 100 7.91 -22.47 14.52
CA LEU A 100 8.03 -22.47 15.98
C LEU A 100 8.32 -23.88 16.53
N ARG A 101 7.64 -24.90 15.99
CA ARG A 101 7.88 -26.30 16.38
C ARG A 101 9.31 -26.75 16.02
N ARG A 102 9.77 -26.45 14.80
CA ARG A 102 11.12 -26.86 14.34
C ARG A 102 12.25 -26.08 15.02
N THR A 103 11.95 -24.91 15.57
CA THR A 103 12.92 -24.06 16.27
C THR A 103 12.85 -24.18 17.79
N GLY A 104 11.99 -25.07 18.32
CA GLY A 104 11.99 -25.46 19.72
C GLY A 104 11.22 -24.53 20.66
N ALA A 105 10.15 -23.88 20.17
CA ALA A 105 9.28 -23.07 21.02
C ALA A 105 8.73 -23.88 22.20
N ARG A 106 8.87 -23.34 23.42
CA ARG A 106 8.52 -24.03 24.67
C ARG A 106 7.01 -24.14 24.88
N ARG A 107 6.26 -23.10 24.48
CA ARG A 107 4.80 -22.99 24.67
C ARG A 107 4.10 -22.87 23.32
N LEU A 108 4.25 -23.91 22.50
CA LEU A 108 3.79 -23.91 21.10
C LEU A 108 2.30 -23.53 20.91
N PRO A 109 1.33 -24.05 21.68
CA PRO A 109 -0.08 -23.66 21.49
C PRO A 109 -0.29 -22.15 21.73
N LEU A 110 0.22 -21.62 22.84
CA LEU A 110 0.07 -20.20 23.19
C LEU A 110 0.75 -19.30 22.16
N ALA A 111 1.97 -19.63 21.76
CA ALA A 111 2.70 -18.90 20.73
C ALA A 111 1.96 -18.94 19.38
N GLY A 112 1.39 -20.08 19.01
CA GLY A 112 0.59 -20.20 17.79
C GLY A 112 -0.69 -19.36 17.82
N LEU A 113 -1.46 -19.40 18.92
CA LEU A 113 -2.69 -18.63 19.09
C LEU A 113 -2.44 -17.11 19.09
N LEU A 114 -1.40 -16.65 19.78
CA LEU A 114 -1.01 -15.23 19.74
C LEU A 114 -0.46 -14.82 18.35
N GLY A 115 0.11 -15.78 17.61
CA GLY A 115 0.50 -15.58 16.22
C GLY A 115 -0.71 -15.38 15.30
N VAL A 116 -1.75 -16.21 15.46
CA VAL A 116 -3.03 -16.03 14.76
C VAL A 116 -3.63 -14.66 15.09
N LEU A 117 -3.59 -14.24 16.35
CA LEU A 117 -4.09 -12.92 16.76
C LEU A 117 -3.34 -11.77 16.06
N GLY A 118 -2.00 -11.80 16.02
CA GLY A 118 -1.21 -10.78 15.34
C GLY A 118 -1.43 -10.77 13.82
N LEU A 119 -1.53 -11.94 13.19
CA LEU A 119 -1.80 -12.08 11.76
C LEU A 119 -3.22 -11.61 11.40
N ALA A 120 -4.22 -11.94 12.22
CA ALA A 120 -5.59 -11.48 12.05
C ALA A 120 -5.70 -9.97 12.27
N GLY A 121 -5.02 -9.43 13.28
CA GLY A 121 -4.97 -7.98 13.53
C GLY A 121 -4.34 -7.19 12.38
N ASN A 122 -3.39 -7.77 11.66
CA ASN A 122 -2.92 -7.19 10.39
C ASN A 122 -4.03 -7.13 9.33
N LEU A 123 -4.87 -8.16 9.21
CA LEU A 123 -6.01 -8.16 8.27
C LEU A 123 -7.13 -7.22 8.69
N VAL A 124 -7.33 -6.98 9.99
CA VAL A 124 -8.26 -5.96 10.50
C VAL A 124 -7.89 -4.57 9.95
N SER A 125 -6.60 -4.28 9.74
CA SER A 125 -6.17 -3.05 9.06
C SER A 125 -6.23 -3.11 7.53
N GLY A 126 -6.71 -4.18 6.91
CA GLY A 126 -6.82 -4.33 5.45
C GLY A 126 -5.50 -4.64 4.72
N ARG A 127 -4.44 -5.02 5.43
CA ARG A 127 -3.06 -5.15 4.91
C ARG A 127 -2.79 -6.50 4.23
N VAL A 128 -3.49 -6.76 3.13
CA VAL A 128 -3.47 -8.06 2.44
C VAL A 128 -2.15 -8.33 1.69
N THR A 129 -1.59 -7.35 0.97
CA THR A 129 -0.26 -7.49 0.33
C THR A 129 0.81 -7.92 1.32
N PHE A 130 0.84 -7.26 2.48
CA PHE A 130 1.75 -7.62 3.55
C PHE A 130 1.46 -9.02 4.12
N ALA A 131 0.19 -9.42 4.28
CA ALA A 131 -0.16 -10.76 4.74
C ALA A 131 0.36 -11.87 3.80
N VAL A 132 0.22 -11.68 2.48
CA VAL A 132 0.76 -12.61 1.47
C VAL A 132 2.29 -12.64 1.52
N GLY A 133 2.93 -11.47 1.65
CA GLY A 133 4.38 -11.39 1.83
C GLY A 133 4.87 -12.07 3.10
N VAL A 134 4.12 -11.98 4.20
CA VAL A 134 4.41 -12.67 5.47
C VAL A 134 4.30 -14.19 5.30
N ALA A 135 3.31 -14.70 4.57
CA ALA A 135 3.21 -16.14 4.29
C ALA A 135 4.47 -16.65 3.58
N PHE A 136 4.93 -15.96 2.53
CA PHE A 136 6.17 -16.30 1.84
C PHE A 136 7.41 -16.09 2.73
N GLY A 137 7.46 -15.05 3.54
CA GLY A 137 8.56 -14.82 4.49
C GLY A 137 8.68 -15.93 5.54
N LEU A 138 7.55 -16.38 6.10
CA LEU A 138 7.49 -17.52 7.02
C LEU A 138 7.89 -18.82 6.32
N ALA A 139 7.48 -19.03 5.07
CA ALA A 139 7.93 -20.17 4.26
C ALA A 139 9.44 -20.13 4.02
N ALA A 140 10.03 -18.95 3.76
CA ALA A 140 11.46 -18.78 3.60
C ALA A 140 12.22 -19.17 4.88
N LEU A 141 11.78 -18.67 6.03
CA LEU A 141 12.36 -19.02 7.33
C LEU A 141 12.17 -20.50 7.68
N LEU A 142 11.02 -21.09 7.34
CA LEU A 142 10.78 -22.51 7.53
C LEU A 142 11.68 -23.37 6.63
N ALA A 143 11.94 -22.96 5.38
CA ALA A 143 12.83 -23.68 4.48
C ALA A 143 14.26 -23.79 5.03
N LEU A 144 14.72 -22.81 5.81
CA LEU A 144 16.02 -22.86 6.50
C LEU A 144 16.13 -23.98 7.56
N THR A 145 15.00 -24.55 7.97
CA THR A 145 14.97 -25.70 8.90
C THR A 145 14.95 -27.05 8.18
N ALA A 146 15.01 -27.07 6.84
CA ALA A 146 15.01 -28.30 6.06
C ALA A 146 16.25 -29.16 6.36
N ARG A 147 16.07 -30.50 6.36
CA ARG A 147 17.15 -31.46 6.57
C ARG A 147 18.17 -31.49 5.43
N ARG A 148 17.70 -31.26 4.20
CA ARG A 148 18.54 -31.25 2.99
C ARG A 148 19.18 -29.87 2.83
N ALA A 149 20.51 -29.80 2.90
CA ALA A 149 21.25 -28.54 2.87
C ALA A 149 20.96 -27.68 1.63
N TRP A 150 20.83 -28.29 0.45
CA TRP A 150 20.56 -27.57 -0.81
C TRP A 150 19.17 -26.92 -0.88
N VAL A 151 18.18 -27.47 -0.15
CA VAL A 151 16.80 -26.92 -0.13
C VAL A 151 16.78 -25.57 0.58
N ARG A 152 17.65 -25.36 1.57
CA ARG A 152 17.65 -24.19 2.45
C ARG A 152 17.87 -22.88 1.66
N PRO A 153 18.95 -22.72 0.86
CA PRO A 153 19.13 -21.51 0.06
C PRO A 153 18.17 -21.46 -1.14
N LEU A 154 17.86 -22.58 -1.80
CA LEU A 154 17.00 -22.59 -2.99
C LEU A 154 15.55 -22.19 -2.66
N ALA A 155 14.89 -22.96 -1.80
CA ALA A 155 13.50 -22.70 -1.45
C ALA A 155 13.38 -21.44 -0.57
N GLY A 156 14.36 -21.21 0.31
CA GLY A 156 14.45 -19.99 1.12
C GLY A 156 14.58 -18.74 0.26
N GLY A 157 15.47 -18.76 -0.74
CA GLY A 157 15.67 -17.67 -1.68
C GLY A 157 14.43 -17.41 -2.55
N LEU A 158 13.82 -18.46 -3.12
CA LEU A 158 12.58 -18.30 -3.90
C LEU A 158 11.45 -17.70 -3.08
N CYS A 159 11.23 -18.20 -1.86
CA CYS A 159 10.21 -17.64 -0.98
C CYS A 159 10.53 -16.21 -0.54
N ALA A 160 11.80 -15.87 -0.32
CA ALA A 160 12.22 -14.50 0.00
C ALA A 160 11.96 -13.54 -1.17
N LEU A 161 12.23 -13.96 -2.41
CA LEU A 161 11.91 -13.21 -3.61
C LEU A 161 10.40 -12.99 -3.76
N LEU A 162 9.60 -14.03 -3.55
CA LEU A 162 8.13 -13.92 -3.58
C LEU A 162 7.59 -13.04 -2.44
N ALA A 163 8.22 -13.04 -1.27
CA ALA A 163 7.87 -12.15 -0.17
C ALA A 163 8.08 -10.68 -0.56
N GLY A 164 9.24 -10.34 -1.12
CA GLY A 164 9.54 -8.99 -1.62
C GLY A 164 8.65 -8.57 -2.79
N ALA A 165 8.33 -9.51 -3.70
CA ALA A 165 7.44 -9.26 -4.83
C ALA A 165 5.98 -9.05 -4.40
N ALA A 166 5.51 -9.77 -3.38
CA ALA A 166 4.19 -9.58 -2.79
C ALA A 166 4.09 -8.26 -2.01
N SER A 167 5.11 -7.96 -1.20
CA SER A 167 5.16 -6.73 -0.41
C SER A 167 6.61 -6.29 -0.14
N PRO A 168 7.00 -5.07 -0.54
CA PRO A 168 8.30 -4.50 -0.21
C PRO A 168 8.63 -4.53 1.29
N VAL A 169 7.62 -4.30 2.14
CA VAL A 169 7.78 -4.32 3.60
C VAL A 169 8.05 -5.74 4.13
N ALA A 170 7.38 -6.75 3.57
CA ALA A 170 7.69 -8.14 3.93
C ALA A 170 9.10 -8.54 3.46
N GLY A 171 9.51 -8.11 2.26
CA GLY A 171 10.88 -8.26 1.76
C GLY A 171 11.91 -7.64 2.71
N LEU A 172 11.68 -6.39 3.15
CA LEU A 172 12.51 -5.71 4.14
C LEU A 172 12.65 -6.54 5.44
N PHE A 173 11.54 -7.10 5.95
CA PHE A 173 11.57 -7.93 7.16
C PHE A 173 12.28 -9.27 6.96
N VAL A 174 12.17 -9.88 5.79
CA VAL A 174 12.98 -11.07 5.45
C VAL A 174 14.46 -10.71 5.37
N GLY A 175 14.80 -9.55 4.80
CA GLY A 175 16.17 -9.01 4.79
C GLY A 175 16.72 -8.76 6.20
N LEU A 176 15.90 -8.20 7.09
CA LEU A 176 16.26 -8.04 8.51
C LEU A 176 16.46 -9.39 9.22
N ALA A 177 15.62 -10.39 8.93
CA ALA A 177 15.79 -11.74 9.44
C ALA A 177 17.06 -12.42 8.91
N ALA A 178 17.42 -12.16 7.64
CA ALA A 178 18.68 -12.60 7.05
C ALA A 178 19.89 -11.95 7.72
N ALA A 179 19.85 -10.63 7.96
CA ALA A 179 20.89 -9.92 8.70
C ALA A 179 21.03 -10.45 10.13
N ALA A 180 19.91 -10.69 10.82
CA ALA A 180 19.89 -11.27 12.16
C ALA A 180 20.51 -12.68 12.19
N LEU A 181 20.26 -13.49 11.16
CA LEU A 181 20.85 -14.82 11.00
C LEU A 181 22.37 -14.73 10.82
N LEU A 182 22.83 -13.84 9.94
CA LEU A 182 24.26 -13.62 9.69
C LEU A 182 25.01 -13.17 10.95
N LEU A 183 24.41 -12.27 11.73
CA LEU A 183 24.98 -11.79 12.99
C LEU A 183 25.00 -12.86 14.08
N ALA A 184 24.01 -13.76 14.09
CA ALA A 184 23.90 -14.79 15.12
C ALA A 184 24.73 -16.05 14.83
N ASP A 185 24.90 -16.42 13.56
CA ASP A 185 25.67 -17.58 13.14
C ASP A 185 26.33 -17.37 11.76
N ARG A 186 27.62 -17.04 11.77
CA ARG A 186 28.45 -16.83 10.58
C ARG A 186 28.53 -18.06 9.67
N ARG A 187 28.30 -19.27 10.19
CA ARG A 187 28.32 -20.50 9.37
C ARG A 187 27.16 -20.55 8.37
N ARG A 188 26.09 -19.79 8.63
CA ARG A 188 24.90 -19.70 7.77
C ARG A 188 24.96 -18.53 6.79
N TRP A 189 26.15 -18.02 6.49
CA TRP A 189 26.32 -16.83 5.65
C TRP A 189 25.69 -16.99 4.26
N ALA A 190 25.87 -18.14 3.60
CA ALA A 190 25.36 -18.36 2.25
C ALA A 190 23.83 -18.29 2.21
N GLU A 191 23.16 -18.88 3.21
CA GLU A 191 21.71 -18.84 3.34
C GLU A 191 21.24 -17.42 3.68
N ALA A 192 21.92 -16.73 4.59
CA ALA A 192 21.60 -15.33 4.94
C ALA A 192 21.75 -14.39 3.73
N VAL A 193 22.87 -14.46 3.00
CA VAL A 193 23.09 -13.64 1.81
C VAL A 193 22.06 -13.96 0.73
N THR A 194 21.76 -15.24 0.51
CA THR A 194 20.74 -15.65 -0.48
C THR A 194 19.37 -15.07 -0.15
N LEU A 195 18.90 -15.19 1.10
CA LEU A 195 17.61 -14.63 1.51
C LEU A 195 17.60 -13.10 1.42
N GLY A 196 18.66 -12.45 1.92
CA GLY A 196 18.76 -10.99 1.91
C GLY A 196 18.77 -10.42 0.49
N ALA A 197 19.60 -11.00 -0.39
CA ALA A 197 19.67 -10.60 -1.78
C ALA A 197 18.35 -10.87 -2.52
N ALA A 198 17.78 -12.07 -2.37
CA ALA A 198 16.52 -12.43 -3.03
C ALA A 198 15.35 -11.55 -2.59
N ALA A 199 15.25 -11.22 -1.29
CA ALA A 199 14.23 -10.31 -0.79
C ALA A 199 14.42 -8.86 -1.29
N ALA A 200 15.66 -8.43 -1.52
CA ALA A 200 15.97 -7.09 -2.01
C ALA A 200 15.74 -6.92 -3.52
N VAL A 201 15.85 -7.99 -4.32
CA VAL A 201 15.71 -7.93 -5.80
C VAL A 201 14.40 -7.24 -6.24
N PRO A 202 13.20 -7.63 -5.77
CA PRO A 202 11.95 -6.93 -6.13
C PRO A 202 11.96 -5.42 -5.84
N MET A 203 12.52 -5.02 -4.70
CA MET A 203 12.62 -3.62 -4.30
C MET A 203 13.63 -2.86 -5.16
N GLY A 204 14.77 -3.49 -5.47
CA GLY A 204 15.78 -2.91 -6.36
C GLY A 204 15.25 -2.73 -7.78
N VAL A 205 14.59 -3.75 -8.33
CA VAL A 205 13.97 -3.70 -9.66
C VAL A 205 12.91 -2.60 -9.72
N THR A 206 12.01 -2.51 -8.75
CA THR A 206 10.96 -1.47 -8.74
C THR A 206 11.53 -0.06 -8.54
N SER A 207 12.55 0.10 -7.69
CA SER A 207 13.22 1.39 -7.48
C SER A 207 13.93 1.87 -8.75
N VAL A 208 14.70 0.99 -9.41
CA VAL A 208 15.39 1.30 -10.66
C VAL A 208 14.39 1.53 -11.80
N LEU A 209 13.36 0.68 -11.91
CA LEU A 209 12.41 0.73 -13.01
C LEU A 209 11.39 1.86 -12.91
N PHE A 210 10.94 2.21 -11.71
CA PHE A 210 9.79 3.09 -11.55
C PHE A 210 10.03 4.28 -10.62
N GLY A 211 11.21 4.38 -10.00
CA GLY A 211 11.50 5.46 -9.05
C GLY A 211 10.59 5.40 -7.83
N ALA A 212 10.36 4.20 -7.28
CA ALA A 212 9.55 4.01 -6.09
C ALA A 212 10.12 4.85 -4.93
N GLY A 213 9.41 5.91 -4.58
CA GLY A 213 9.79 6.91 -3.57
C GLY A 213 8.58 7.38 -2.79
N GLY A 214 8.73 8.46 -2.03
CA GLY A 214 7.72 8.90 -1.09
C GLY A 214 8.21 8.84 0.36
N THR A 215 7.63 9.63 1.25
CA THR A 215 7.90 9.56 2.68
C THR A 215 6.67 9.04 3.43
N MET A 216 6.87 8.06 4.32
CA MET A 216 5.82 7.57 5.20
C MET A 216 5.99 8.19 6.58
N ASN A 217 4.94 8.80 7.12
CA ASN A 217 4.97 9.34 8.46
C ASN A 217 5.06 8.21 9.51
N ILE A 218 5.58 8.53 10.70
CA ILE A 218 5.54 7.68 11.88
C ILE A 218 5.40 8.59 13.10
N SER A 219 4.49 8.26 14.02
CA SER A 219 4.34 9.05 15.24
C SER A 219 5.43 8.70 16.26
N ALA A 220 5.76 9.64 17.14
CA ALA A 220 6.65 9.38 18.27
C ALA A 220 6.11 8.24 19.15
N TRP A 221 4.79 8.17 19.33
CA TRP A 221 4.13 7.11 20.09
C TRP A 221 4.28 5.73 19.44
N ASP A 222 4.05 5.61 18.13
CA ASP A 222 4.25 4.34 17.41
C ASP A 222 5.71 3.90 17.45
N THR A 223 6.63 4.86 17.35
CA THR A 223 8.08 4.64 17.46
C THR A 223 8.43 4.06 18.83
N VAL A 224 8.05 4.75 19.91
CA VAL A 224 8.36 4.31 21.28
C VAL A 224 7.73 2.96 21.56
N ARG A 225 6.47 2.73 21.14
CA ARG A 225 5.79 1.46 21.40
C ARG A 225 6.46 0.27 20.73
N ALA A 226 6.78 0.39 19.45
CA ALA A 226 7.41 -0.67 18.69
C ALA A 226 8.86 -0.91 19.14
N VAL A 227 9.63 0.15 19.43
CA VAL A 227 11.00 0.03 19.95
C VAL A 227 11.01 -0.70 21.28
N THR A 228 10.18 -0.31 22.25
CA THR A 228 10.18 -0.96 23.57
C THR A 228 9.63 -2.38 23.52
N ALA A 229 8.65 -2.69 22.66
CA ALA A 229 8.20 -4.06 22.43
C ALA A 229 9.32 -4.93 21.83
N SER A 230 10.07 -4.41 20.84
CA SER A 230 11.25 -5.08 20.29
C SER A 230 12.36 -5.27 21.34
N LEU A 231 12.65 -4.26 22.17
CA LEU A 231 13.63 -4.39 23.25
C LEU A 231 13.20 -5.41 24.31
N ALA A 232 11.91 -5.51 24.64
CA ALA A 232 11.39 -6.55 25.52
C ALA A 232 11.63 -7.96 24.95
N VAL A 233 11.43 -8.15 23.64
CA VAL A 233 11.80 -9.40 22.95
C VAL A 233 13.30 -9.65 23.06
N ALA A 234 14.14 -8.65 22.78
CA ALA A 234 15.59 -8.78 22.84
C ALA A 234 16.10 -9.14 24.26
N ALA A 235 15.49 -8.58 25.30
CA ALA A 235 15.88 -8.81 26.68
C ALA A 235 15.46 -10.19 27.21
N LEU A 236 14.27 -10.65 26.84
CA LEU A 236 13.66 -11.85 27.43
C LEU A 236 13.89 -13.13 26.61
N VAL A 237 14.25 -13.02 25.32
CA VAL A 237 14.45 -14.18 24.43
C VAL A 237 15.94 -14.50 24.29
N PRO A 238 16.41 -15.66 24.77
CA PRO A 238 17.82 -16.02 24.72
C PRO A 238 18.31 -16.48 23.33
N ALA A 239 17.40 -16.78 22.40
CA ALA A 239 17.76 -17.23 21.06
C ALA A 239 18.47 -16.10 20.29
N ARG A 240 19.78 -16.29 20.02
CA ARG A 240 20.64 -15.26 19.41
C ARG A 240 20.07 -14.66 18.12
N PRO A 241 19.55 -15.43 17.14
CA PRO A 241 18.96 -14.86 15.93
C PRO A 241 17.74 -13.98 16.22
N VAL A 242 16.88 -14.41 17.15
CA VAL A 242 15.68 -13.64 17.53
C VAL A 242 16.07 -12.35 18.25
N ARG A 243 17.04 -12.42 19.17
CA ARG A 243 17.56 -11.24 19.87
C ARG A 243 18.20 -10.24 18.90
N ALA A 244 19.04 -10.71 17.98
CA ALA A 244 19.62 -9.86 16.95
C ALA A 244 18.53 -9.22 16.08
N GLY A 245 17.54 -10.01 15.64
CA GLY A 245 16.41 -9.50 14.85
C GLY A 245 15.57 -8.47 15.61
N ALA A 246 15.36 -8.66 16.91
CA ALA A 246 14.64 -7.71 17.75
C ALA A 246 15.42 -6.39 17.93
N LEU A 247 16.73 -6.44 18.12
CA LEU A 247 17.58 -5.24 18.16
C LEU A 247 17.61 -4.52 16.81
N LEU A 248 17.71 -5.26 15.70
CA LEU A 248 17.65 -4.70 14.36
C LEU A 248 16.26 -4.09 14.06
N SER A 249 15.18 -4.69 14.55
CA SER A 249 13.82 -4.14 14.46
C SER A 249 13.71 -2.82 15.23
N ALA A 250 14.24 -2.76 16.46
CA ALA A 250 14.25 -1.53 17.25
C ALA A 250 15.06 -0.43 16.54
N ALA A 251 16.26 -0.75 16.07
CA ALA A 251 17.11 0.17 15.32
C ALA A 251 16.45 0.63 14.00
N GLY A 252 15.79 -0.28 13.28
CA GLY A 252 15.09 0.02 12.04
C GLY A 252 13.89 0.94 12.24
N VAL A 253 13.12 0.76 13.33
CA VAL A 253 12.02 1.67 13.69
C VAL A 253 12.56 3.06 14.06
N LEU A 254 13.64 3.13 14.86
CA LEU A 254 14.28 4.41 15.18
C LEU A 254 14.81 5.11 13.91
N ALA A 255 15.49 4.38 13.04
CA ALA A 255 15.97 4.91 11.77
C ALA A 255 14.82 5.44 10.89
N ALA A 256 13.70 4.70 10.81
CA ALA A 256 12.52 5.13 10.07
C ALA A 256 11.82 6.37 10.68
N ALA A 257 12.00 6.64 11.97
CA ALA A 257 11.50 7.84 12.64
C ALA A 257 12.43 9.05 12.47
N LEU A 258 13.73 8.82 12.33
CA LEU A 258 14.74 9.88 12.22
C LEU A 258 15.04 10.27 10.77
N VAL A 259 14.86 9.33 9.83
CA VAL A 259 15.18 9.52 8.41
C VAL A 259 13.90 9.39 7.58
N PRO A 260 13.46 10.45 6.89
CA PRO A 260 12.32 10.38 5.98
C PRO A 260 12.57 9.35 4.88
N THR A 261 11.78 8.28 4.89
CA THR A 261 11.87 7.18 3.91
C THR A 261 10.48 6.64 3.58
N PRO A 262 10.31 5.83 2.52
CA PRO A 262 9.05 5.15 2.23
C PRO A 262 8.62 4.14 3.30
N VAL A 263 9.52 3.77 4.23
CA VAL A 263 9.27 2.78 5.28
C VAL A 263 8.37 3.36 6.36
N GLY A 264 8.81 4.41 7.06
CA GLY A 264 8.05 5.10 8.13
C GLY A 264 7.29 4.16 9.06
N LEU A 265 5.99 4.42 9.26
CA LEU A 265 5.11 3.60 10.11
C LEU A 265 5.10 2.11 9.73
N ASN A 266 5.43 1.73 8.50
CA ASN A 266 5.47 0.32 8.13
C ASN A 266 6.53 -0.48 8.93
N ALA A 267 7.58 0.18 9.46
CA ALA A 267 8.60 -0.47 10.29
C ALA A 267 8.02 -1.12 11.55
N VAL A 268 6.93 -0.57 12.12
CA VAL A 268 6.35 -1.07 13.38
C VAL A 268 5.64 -2.43 13.22
N ARG A 269 5.31 -2.81 11.98
CA ARG A 269 4.50 -3.99 11.68
C ARG A 269 5.15 -5.29 12.17
N LEU A 270 6.49 -5.38 12.16
CA LEU A 270 7.19 -6.58 12.63
C LEU A 270 6.94 -6.82 14.12
N ALA A 271 7.09 -5.78 14.94
CA ALA A 271 6.82 -5.85 16.37
C ALA A 271 5.34 -6.12 16.66
N ALA A 272 4.44 -5.41 15.96
CA ALA A 272 2.99 -5.55 16.13
C ALA A 272 2.51 -6.99 15.88
N VAL A 273 3.03 -7.66 14.84
CA VAL A 273 2.58 -9.01 14.47
C VAL A 273 3.28 -10.10 15.30
N PHE A 274 4.58 -9.95 15.58
CA PHE A 274 5.40 -11.07 16.06
C PHE A 274 5.91 -10.96 17.50
N ALA A 275 5.82 -9.81 18.18
CA ALA A 275 6.36 -9.68 19.54
C ALA A 275 5.70 -10.69 20.51
N LEU A 276 4.37 -10.75 20.53
CA LEU A 276 3.61 -11.66 21.39
C LEU A 276 3.89 -13.15 21.14
N PRO A 277 3.76 -13.69 19.91
CA PRO A 277 4.04 -15.11 19.68
C PRO A 277 5.50 -15.49 19.98
N VAL A 278 6.45 -14.60 19.70
CA VAL A 278 7.87 -14.84 20.00
C VAL A 278 8.13 -14.86 21.50
N LEU A 279 7.60 -13.89 22.26
CA LEU A 279 7.71 -13.88 23.72
C LEU A 279 7.06 -15.13 24.33
N ALA A 280 5.85 -15.48 23.89
CA ALA A 280 5.17 -16.66 24.39
C ALA A 280 5.99 -17.94 24.11
N GLY A 281 6.56 -18.07 22.92
CA GLY A 281 7.32 -19.25 22.51
C GLY A 281 8.69 -19.38 23.19
N TYR A 282 9.41 -18.27 23.37
CA TYR A 282 10.84 -18.31 23.67
C TYR A 282 11.29 -17.51 24.89
N ALA A 283 10.43 -16.68 25.51
CA ALA A 283 10.84 -15.88 26.65
C ALA A 283 11.23 -16.76 27.85
N VAL A 284 12.35 -16.39 28.47
CA VAL A 284 12.86 -17.00 29.69
C VAL A 284 12.90 -15.92 30.76
N TRP A 285 12.26 -16.18 31.91
CA TRP A 285 12.32 -15.27 33.04
C TRP A 285 13.65 -15.43 33.77
N PRO A 286 14.50 -14.39 33.83
CA PRO A 286 15.74 -14.42 34.59
C PRO A 286 15.39 -14.20 36.07
N GLY A 287 14.97 -15.25 36.78
CA GLY A 287 14.61 -15.17 38.20
C GLY A 287 15.81 -14.83 39.09
N ARG A 288 16.13 -13.53 39.24
CA ARG A 288 17.17 -13.02 40.14
C ARG A 288 16.59 -11.99 41.12
N GLY A 289 17.15 -11.92 42.33
CA GLY A 289 16.75 -10.94 43.36
C GLY A 289 15.30 -11.07 43.79
N ALA A 290 14.63 -9.93 44.06
CA ALA A 290 13.23 -9.90 44.49
C ALA A 290 12.27 -10.58 43.49
N LEU A 291 12.63 -10.62 42.20
CA LEU A 291 11.85 -11.25 41.13
C LEU A 291 11.98 -12.78 41.06
N ALA A 292 12.86 -13.38 41.88
CA ALA A 292 12.99 -14.84 41.99
C ALA A 292 11.77 -15.49 42.65
N ARG A 293 11.00 -14.74 43.45
CA ARG A 293 9.80 -15.23 44.14
C ARG A 293 8.56 -15.27 43.24
N VAL A 294 8.59 -14.62 42.07
CA VAL A 294 7.46 -14.59 41.14
C VAL A 294 7.48 -15.88 40.30
N PRO A 295 6.39 -16.66 40.26
CA PRO A 295 6.30 -17.81 39.37
C PRO A 295 6.54 -17.39 37.92
N ALA A 296 7.43 -18.09 37.21
CA ALA A 296 7.81 -17.72 35.84
C ALA A 296 6.60 -17.69 34.86
N THR A 297 5.55 -18.45 35.15
CA THR A 297 4.27 -18.42 34.42
C THR A 297 3.51 -17.12 34.63
N ALA A 298 3.41 -16.65 35.88
CA ALA A 298 2.77 -15.38 36.22
C ALA A 298 3.55 -14.19 35.65
N ALA A 299 4.88 -14.21 35.75
CA ALA A 299 5.74 -13.19 35.15
C ALA A 299 5.56 -13.13 33.61
N LEU A 300 5.54 -14.28 32.94
CA LEU A 300 5.30 -14.33 31.50
C LEU A 300 3.90 -13.79 31.15
N ALA A 301 2.86 -14.21 31.88
CA ALA A 301 1.51 -13.74 31.63
C ALA A 301 1.42 -12.21 31.77
N ALA A 302 2.03 -11.64 32.81
CA ALA A 302 2.12 -10.20 33.02
C ALA A 302 2.85 -9.50 31.86
N VAL A 303 3.98 -10.04 31.39
CA VAL A 303 4.71 -9.50 30.22
C VAL A 303 3.84 -9.56 28.96
N LEU A 304 3.17 -10.67 28.69
CA LEU A 304 2.33 -10.81 27.50
C LEU A 304 1.15 -9.84 27.53
N VAL A 305 0.49 -9.67 28.68
CA VAL A 305 -0.59 -8.68 28.85
C VAL A 305 -0.04 -7.27 28.68
N ALA A 306 1.07 -6.93 29.32
CA ALA A 306 1.68 -5.61 29.20
C ALA A 306 2.04 -5.28 27.75
N VAL A 307 2.68 -6.21 27.02
CA VAL A 307 3.01 -6.02 25.60
C VAL A 307 1.76 -5.93 24.73
N ALA A 308 0.72 -6.73 25.00
CA ALA A 308 -0.52 -6.70 24.23
C ALA A 308 -1.31 -5.40 24.43
N VAL A 309 -1.29 -4.82 25.63
CA VAL A 309 -1.91 -3.51 25.90
C VAL A 309 -1.07 -2.38 25.30
N TRP A 310 0.26 -2.49 25.40
CA TRP A 310 1.18 -1.45 24.97
C TRP A 310 1.35 -1.36 23.45
N GLN A 311 1.46 -2.52 22.79
CA GLN A 311 1.51 -2.68 21.34
C GLN A 311 0.34 -3.58 20.90
N PRO A 312 -0.89 -3.04 20.81
CA PRO A 312 -2.06 -3.82 20.45
C PRO A 312 -1.88 -4.58 19.13
N PRO A 313 -2.10 -5.90 19.10
CA PRO A 313 -2.00 -6.68 17.87
C PRO A 313 -3.12 -6.33 16.89
N VAL A 314 -4.24 -5.77 17.39
CA VAL A 314 -5.42 -5.40 16.61
C VAL A 314 -5.68 -3.90 16.75
N SER A 315 -5.93 -3.23 15.61
CA SER A 315 -6.25 -1.80 15.57
C SER A 315 -7.68 -1.53 16.01
N VAL A 316 -7.85 -0.89 17.17
CA VAL A 316 -9.18 -0.51 17.68
C VAL A 316 -9.85 0.53 16.78
N ALA A 317 -9.08 1.43 16.16
CA ALA A 317 -9.61 2.41 15.23
C ALA A 317 -10.22 1.74 13.99
N ASP A 318 -9.52 0.76 13.39
CA ASP A 318 -10.03 0.03 12.24
C ASP A 318 -11.28 -0.81 12.58
N LEU A 319 -11.34 -1.38 13.80
CA LEU A 319 -12.54 -2.08 14.28
C LEU A 319 -13.73 -1.15 14.49
N ARG A 320 -13.51 0.06 15.04
CA ARG A 320 -14.58 1.04 15.24
C ARG A 320 -15.15 1.56 13.91
N ASN A 321 -14.31 1.62 12.89
CA ASN A 321 -14.69 2.05 11.54
C ASN A 321 -15.14 0.88 10.64
N ALA A 322 -15.39 -0.30 11.21
CA ALA A 322 -15.90 -1.44 10.47
C ALA A 322 -17.25 -1.11 9.82
N GLY A 323 -17.42 -1.50 8.55
CA GLY A 323 -18.68 -1.29 7.85
C GLY A 323 -18.97 0.16 7.48
N ASP A 324 -17.92 0.99 7.35
CA ASP A 324 -17.98 2.32 6.74
C ASP A 324 -18.88 2.29 5.48
N PRO A 325 -19.96 3.09 5.41
CA PRO A 325 -20.88 3.08 4.28
C PRO A 325 -20.19 3.44 2.95
N VAL A 326 -19.12 4.23 3.00
CA VAL A 326 -18.33 4.59 1.80
C VAL A 326 -17.64 3.36 1.20
N ALA A 327 -17.44 2.29 1.98
CA ALA A 327 -16.90 1.02 1.48
C ALA A 327 -17.79 0.34 0.45
N ALA A 328 -19.10 0.62 0.45
CA ALA A 328 -20.00 0.12 -0.57
C ALA A 328 -19.82 0.91 -1.87
N ALA A 329 -19.59 0.21 -2.99
CA ALA A 329 -19.50 0.85 -4.30
C ALA A 329 -20.72 1.72 -4.64
N ALA A 330 -21.90 1.36 -4.10
CA ALA A 330 -23.14 2.13 -4.23
C ALA A 330 -23.04 3.56 -3.67
N TYR A 331 -22.23 3.80 -2.64
CA TYR A 331 -22.05 5.15 -2.06
C TYR A 331 -21.43 6.13 -3.05
N THR A 332 -20.47 5.67 -3.85
CA THR A 332 -19.80 6.50 -4.89
C THR A 332 -20.54 6.49 -6.24
N ALA A 333 -21.53 5.62 -6.41
CA ALA A 333 -22.20 5.44 -7.70
C ALA A 333 -22.90 6.71 -8.22
N PRO A 334 -23.62 7.51 -7.41
CA PRO A 334 -24.22 8.76 -7.86
C PRO A 334 -23.17 9.78 -8.34
N LEU A 335 -22.08 9.95 -7.58
CA LEU A 335 -20.98 10.84 -7.94
C LEU A 335 -20.34 10.40 -9.26
N ARG A 336 -20.03 9.10 -9.41
CA ARG A 336 -19.46 8.57 -10.65
C ARG A 336 -20.39 8.77 -11.85
N ALA A 337 -21.70 8.56 -11.68
CA ALA A 337 -22.68 8.81 -12.74
C ALA A 337 -22.71 10.28 -13.15
N GLU A 338 -22.64 11.21 -12.20
CA GLU A 338 -22.57 12.65 -12.50
C GLU A 338 -21.28 13.04 -13.20
N LEU A 339 -20.13 12.55 -12.74
CA LEU A 339 -18.84 12.82 -13.37
C LEU A 339 -18.76 12.23 -14.79
N ALA A 340 -19.37 11.07 -15.03
CA ALA A 340 -19.49 10.48 -16.36
C ALA A 340 -20.37 11.32 -17.29
N ARG A 341 -21.49 11.87 -16.79
CA ARG A 341 -22.36 12.78 -17.58
C ARG A 341 -21.64 14.07 -18.01
N ARG A 342 -20.73 14.57 -17.16
CA ARG A 342 -19.95 15.79 -17.42
C ARG A 342 -18.67 15.54 -18.22
N ALA A 343 -18.35 14.28 -18.53
CA ALA A 343 -17.08 13.96 -19.19
C ALA A 343 -16.95 14.67 -20.55
N PRO A 344 -15.74 15.14 -20.92
CA PRO A 344 -14.49 15.06 -20.17
C PRO A 344 -14.36 16.16 -19.09
N VAL A 345 -14.08 15.76 -17.83
CA VAL A 345 -13.84 16.70 -16.71
C VAL A 345 -12.35 16.94 -16.41
N GLY A 346 -11.45 16.22 -17.08
CA GLY A 346 -10.01 16.27 -16.80
C GLY A 346 -9.64 15.52 -15.51
N ARG A 347 -9.56 16.25 -14.39
CA ARG A 347 -9.15 15.75 -13.07
C ARG A 347 -10.01 16.34 -11.96
N VAL A 348 -10.33 15.51 -10.98
CA VAL A 348 -11.21 15.85 -9.85
C VAL A 348 -10.45 15.70 -8.54
N GLU A 349 -10.61 16.63 -7.61
CA GLU A 349 -10.25 16.40 -6.21
C GLU A 349 -11.48 15.83 -5.50
N VAL A 350 -11.31 14.69 -4.83
CA VAL A 350 -12.32 14.19 -3.90
C VAL A 350 -11.71 14.29 -2.52
N VAL A 351 -12.29 15.13 -1.66
CA VAL A 351 -11.79 15.31 -0.30
C VAL A 351 -11.75 13.94 0.38
N PRO A 352 -10.59 13.45 0.86
CA PRO A 352 -10.46 12.03 1.18
C PRO A 352 -11.37 11.60 2.32
N THR A 353 -12.14 10.54 2.13
CA THR A 353 -13.04 9.98 3.16
C THR A 353 -12.24 9.24 4.23
N ALA A 354 -12.85 8.97 5.40
CA ALA A 354 -12.18 8.38 6.57
C ALA A 354 -11.25 7.21 6.23
N ASN A 355 -11.71 6.30 5.36
CA ASN A 355 -10.97 5.11 4.92
C ASN A 355 -10.59 5.12 3.43
N TYR A 356 -10.64 6.28 2.77
CA TYR A 356 -10.16 6.50 1.40
C TYR A 356 -10.85 5.63 0.34
N TRP A 357 -12.12 5.27 0.55
CA TRP A 357 -12.85 4.41 -0.38
C TRP A 357 -13.18 5.09 -1.71
N GLU A 358 -13.19 6.42 -1.76
CA GLU A 358 -13.26 7.18 -3.01
C GLU A 358 -12.12 6.81 -3.97
N ALA A 359 -10.92 6.59 -3.44
CA ALA A 359 -9.75 6.22 -4.23
C ALA A 359 -9.87 4.82 -4.84
N ALA A 360 -10.73 3.95 -4.31
CA ALA A 360 -10.95 2.61 -4.86
C ALA A 360 -11.91 2.59 -6.06
N TYR A 361 -12.91 3.48 -6.06
CA TYR A 361 -14.04 3.39 -6.98
C TYR A 361 -14.10 4.53 -8.01
N VAL A 362 -13.78 5.77 -7.63
CA VAL A 362 -13.91 6.94 -8.51
C VAL A 362 -12.91 6.94 -9.67
N PRO A 363 -11.63 6.51 -9.51
CA PRO A 363 -10.65 6.51 -10.61
C PRO A 363 -11.07 5.74 -11.86
N ALA A 364 -11.92 4.72 -11.71
CA ALA A 364 -12.47 3.96 -12.83
C ALA A 364 -13.38 4.80 -13.75
N THR A 365 -13.77 6.00 -13.33
CA THR A 365 -14.58 6.94 -14.12
C THR A 365 -13.77 8.17 -14.51
N VAL A 366 -13.04 8.79 -13.57
CA VAL A 366 -12.21 9.98 -13.82
C VAL A 366 -10.96 9.98 -12.94
N PRO A 367 -9.81 10.45 -13.44
CA PRO A 367 -8.61 10.62 -12.63
C PRO A 367 -8.79 11.56 -11.44
N LEU A 368 -8.23 11.16 -10.30
CA LEU A 368 -8.21 11.94 -9.08
C LEU A 368 -6.90 12.73 -8.93
N ALA A 369 -7.00 13.92 -8.33
CA ALA A 369 -5.83 14.71 -7.96
C ALA A 369 -5.06 14.06 -6.81
N ARG A 370 -5.78 13.58 -5.79
CA ARG A 370 -5.21 12.77 -4.70
C ARG A 370 -5.75 11.34 -4.71
N GLY A 371 -5.22 10.48 -3.85
CA GLY A 371 -5.56 9.07 -3.83
C GLY A 371 -5.22 8.45 -2.48
N TRP A 372 -5.00 7.13 -2.46
CA TRP A 372 -4.76 6.43 -1.18
C TRP A 372 -3.28 6.49 -0.73
N LEU A 373 -2.33 6.45 -1.66
CA LEU A 373 -0.92 6.20 -1.35
C LEU A 373 -0.30 7.37 -0.57
N ARG A 374 -0.30 7.27 0.76
CA ARG A 374 0.17 8.32 1.67
C ARG A 374 1.58 8.82 1.36
N GLN A 375 2.48 7.93 0.96
CA GLN A 375 3.85 8.33 0.64
C GLN A 375 3.93 9.27 -0.56
N ALA A 376 3.05 9.09 -1.55
CA ALA A 376 2.96 10.02 -2.67
C ALA A 376 2.22 11.30 -2.27
N ASP A 377 1.23 11.22 -1.38
CA ASP A 377 0.44 12.38 -0.95
C ASP A 377 1.29 13.37 -0.13
N ILE A 378 2.08 12.88 0.84
CA ILE A 378 2.98 13.72 1.64
C ILE A 378 3.99 14.43 0.76
N ASP A 379 4.66 13.70 -0.13
CA ASP A 379 5.74 14.26 -0.96
C ASP A 379 5.21 15.23 -2.02
N ARG A 380 4.00 15.00 -2.55
CA ARG A 380 3.47 15.79 -3.68
C ARG A 380 2.55 16.91 -3.24
N HIS A 381 1.92 16.81 -2.07
CA HIS A 381 0.94 17.76 -1.56
C HIS A 381 1.18 18.08 -0.07
N PRO A 382 2.38 18.59 0.29
CA PRO A 382 2.76 18.82 1.69
C PRO A 382 1.81 19.75 2.45
N LEU A 383 1.12 20.67 1.76
CA LEU A 383 0.19 21.62 2.37
C LEU A 383 -0.92 20.96 3.21
N PHE A 384 -1.33 19.73 2.87
CA PHE A 384 -2.35 18.98 3.60
C PHE A 384 -1.81 18.33 4.90
N PHE A 385 -0.51 18.39 5.13
CA PHE A 385 0.19 17.71 6.22
C PHE A 385 0.95 18.66 7.15
N ASP A 386 1.49 19.76 6.64
CA ASP A 386 2.37 20.68 7.38
C ASP A 386 1.64 21.86 8.04
N GLY A 387 0.33 22.00 7.82
CA GLY A 387 -0.49 23.04 8.42
C GLY A 387 -0.57 24.35 7.63
N THR A 388 -0.04 24.39 6.40
CA THR A 388 -0.07 25.57 5.52
C THR A 388 -1.32 25.69 4.64
N LEU A 389 -2.26 24.74 4.71
CA LEU A 389 -3.52 24.77 3.95
C LEU A 389 -4.45 25.92 4.38
N ASP A 390 -4.68 26.88 3.50
CA ASP A 390 -5.66 27.96 3.64
C ASP A 390 -6.38 28.18 2.30
N ALA A 391 -7.24 29.21 2.22
CA ALA A 391 -8.01 29.49 1.01
C ALA A 391 -7.11 29.82 -0.20
N ASP A 392 -6.03 30.57 -0.01
CA ASP A 392 -5.17 31.00 -1.12
C ASP A 392 -4.26 29.87 -1.58
N SER A 393 -3.65 29.15 -0.63
CA SER A 393 -2.80 28.00 -0.93
C SER A 393 -3.61 26.85 -1.55
N TYR A 394 -4.86 26.66 -1.15
CA TYR A 394 -5.77 25.70 -1.77
C TYR A 394 -6.17 26.11 -3.19
N ALA A 395 -6.50 27.39 -3.43
CA ALA A 395 -6.80 27.90 -4.77
C ALA A 395 -5.62 27.71 -5.74
N ALA A 396 -4.40 28.01 -5.28
CA ALA A 396 -3.18 27.79 -6.05
C ALA A 396 -2.97 26.30 -6.35
N TRP A 397 -3.13 25.44 -5.35
CA TRP A 397 -2.98 24.00 -5.51
C TRP A 397 -3.96 23.40 -6.54
N LEU A 398 -5.23 23.81 -6.50
CA LEU A 398 -6.25 23.38 -7.48
C LEU A 398 -5.84 23.76 -8.91
N ARG A 399 -5.32 24.99 -9.10
CA ARG A 399 -4.83 25.46 -10.41
C ARG A 399 -3.61 24.68 -10.88
N ASP A 400 -2.62 24.51 -10.01
CA ASP A 400 -1.33 23.88 -10.35
C ASP A 400 -1.48 22.39 -10.68
N ASN A 401 -2.49 21.73 -10.10
CA ASN A 401 -2.78 20.33 -10.36
C ASN A 401 -3.82 20.11 -11.46
N GLY A 402 -4.38 21.17 -12.05
CA GLY A 402 -5.38 21.09 -13.11
C GLY A 402 -6.70 20.50 -12.64
N VAL A 403 -7.14 20.86 -11.43
CA VAL A 403 -8.38 20.38 -10.80
C VAL A 403 -9.54 21.28 -11.18
N GLY A 404 -10.47 20.77 -11.99
CA GLY A 404 -11.65 21.51 -12.43
C GLY A 404 -12.87 21.35 -11.52
N LEU A 405 -12.91 20.26 -10.75
CA LEU A 405 -14.02 19.91 -9.86
C LEU A 405 -13.50 19.44 -8.50
N VAL A 406 -14.23 19.81 -7.44
CA VAL A 406 -14.00 19.33 -6.07
C VAL A 406 -15.27 18.61 -5.59
N ALA A 407 -15.15 17.36 -5.16
CA ALA A 407 -16.24 16.60 -4.57
C ALA A 407 -16.03 16.42 -3.07
N LEU A 408 -17.08 16.70 -2.30
CA LEU A 408 -17.10 16.53 -0.85
C LEU A 408 -18.19 15.53 -0.46
N ALA A 409 -17.81 14.48 0.25
CA ALA A 409 -18.74 13.53 0.84
C ALA A 409 -19.41 14.11 2.09
N ALA A 410 -20.63 13.66 2.37
CA ALA A 410 -21.30 13.87 3.65
C ALA A 410 -20.67 13.02 4.78
N ALA A 411 -20.04 11.90 4.42
CA ALA A 411 -19.31 11.04 5.36
C ALA A 411 -18.13 11.76 6.04
N GLU A 412 -17.62 11.16 7.12
CA GLU A 412 -16.48 11.68 7.86
C GLU A 412 -15.23 11.75 6.95
N PRO A 413 -14.55 12.90 6.85
CA PRO A 413 -13.30 13.00 6.12
C PRO A 413 -12.17 12.31 6.88
N SER A 414 -11.15 11.85 6.16
CA SER A 414 -9.90 11.39 6.77
C SER A 414 -9.25 12.48 7.61
N TRP A 415 -8.32 12.09 8.48
CA TRP A 415 -7.61 13.04 9.32
C TRP A 415 -6.87 14.14 8.53
N VAL A 416 -6.39 13.85 7.32
CA VAL A 416 -5.75 14.83 6.39
C VAL A 416 -6.79 15.67 5.65
N GLY A 417 -7.98 15.12 5.39
CA GLY A 417 -9.07 15.80 4.70
C GLY A 417 -9.89 16.71 5.61
N ARG A 418 -9.75 16.65 6.94
CA ARG A 418 -10.56 17.45 7.88
C ARG A 418 -10.47 18.95 7.66
N ARG A 419 -9.27 19.49 7.46
CA ARG A 419 -9.05 20.93 7.25
C ARG A 419 -9.55 21.38 5.87
N GLU A 420 -9.33 20.56 4.85
CA GLU A 420 -9.85 20.77 3.50
C GLU A 420 -11.39 20.76 3.48
N ALA A 421 -12.01 19.74 4.10
CA ALA A 421 -13.47 19.67 4.23
C ALA A 421 -14.04 20.89 4.96
N ALA A 422 -13.37 21.38 6.00
CA ALA A 422 -13.77 22.58 6.71
C ALA A 422 -13.71 23.84 5.83
N LEU A 423 -12.63 24.01 5.05
CA LEU A 423 -12.49 25.11 4.09
C LEU A 423 -13.56 25.07 3.00
N VAL A 424 -13.83 23.90 2.42
CA VAL A 424 -14.87 23.75 1.39
C VAL A 424 -16.26 24.08 1.99
N ARG A 425 -16.54 23.63 3.22
CA ARG A 425 -17.82 23.90 3.90
C ARG A 425 -17.99 25.34 4.35
N SER A 426 -16.90 26.07 4.64
CA SER A 426 -16.99 27.48 5.05
C SER A 426 -17.37 28.42 3.89
N GLY A 427 -17.37 27.92 2.65
CA GLY A 427 -17.61 28.71 1.45
C GLY A 427 -16.32 29.37 0.97
N LEU A 428 -15.90 29.00 -0.24
CA LEU A 428 -14.72 29.58 -0.90
C LEU A 428 -15.19 30.35 -2.15
N PRO A 429 -14.69 31.57 -2.39
CA PRO A 429 -15.20 32.42 -3.48
C PRO A 429 -14.95 31.86 -4.88
N TYR A 430 -14.03 30.89 -5.00
CA TYR A 430 -13.68 30.22 -6.25
C TYR A 430 -14.31 28.82 -6.38
N LEU A 431 -15.20 28.40 -5.47
CA LEU A 431 -15.94 27.14 -5.56
C LEU A 431 -17.44 27.42 -5.70
N THR A 432 -18.02 27.01 -6.82
CA THR A 432 -19.47 27.11 -7.07
C THR A 432 -20.10 25.74 -7.00
N GLU A 433 -21.10 25.53 -6.14
CA GLU A 433 -21.87 24.29 -6.10
C GLU A 433 -22.59 24.06 -7.44
N VAL A 434 -22.36 22.91 -8.07
CA VAL A 434 -22.94 22.57 -9.38
C VAL A 434 -23.81 21.31 -9.35
N TRP A 435 -23.74 20.54 -8.27
CA TRP A 435 -24.56 19.35 -8.06
C TRP A 435 -24.51 18.91 -6.59
N ARG A 436 -25.62 18.37 -6.08
CA ARG A 436 -25.74 17.87 -4.71
C ARG A 436 -26.69 16.68 -4.63
N THR A 437 -26.36 15.75 -3.74
CA THR A 437 -27.24 14.70 -3.18
C THR A 437 -27.13 14.71 -1.66
N PRO A 438 -27.89 13.88 -0.93
CA PRO A 438 -27.67 13.72 0.51
C PRO A 438 -26.25 13.28 0.87
N ASP A 439 -25.57 12.52 0.00
CA ASP A 439 -24.25 11.94 0.25
C ASP A 439 -23.08 12.77 -0.31
N TRP A 440 -23.32 13.62 -1.30
CA TRP A 440 -22.26 14.31 -2.04
C TRP A 440 -22.62 15.74 -2.40
N THR A 441 -21.63 16.63 -2.35
CA THR A 441 -21.70 17.94 -3.00
C THR A 441 -20.52 18.09 -3.96
N LEU A 442 -20.79 18.56 -5.18
CA LEU A 442 -19.79 18.78 -6.23
C LEU A 442 -19.69 20.28 -6.51
N TYR A 443 -18.46 20.79 -6.53
CA TYR A 443 -18.14 22.18 -6.77
C TYR A 443 -17.31 22.32 -8.04
N ALA A 444 -17.64 23.32 -8.87
CA ALA A 444 -16.80 23.77 -9.97
C ALA A 444 -15.79 24.80 -9.48
N VAL A 445 -14.54 24.65 -9.92
CA VAL A 445 -13.45 25.58 -9.61
C VAL A 445 -13.47 26.74 -10.62
N ALA A 446 -13.44 27.97 -10.12
CA ALA A 446 -13.41 29.17 -10.94
C ALA A 446 -12.20 29.17 -11.89
N GLY A 447 -12.42 29.60 -13.13
CA GLY A 447 -11.40 29.57 -14.20
C GLY A 447 -11.14 28.18 -14.81
N ALA A 448 -11.87 27.14 -14.37
CA ALA A 448 -11.82 25.78 -14.89
C ALA A 448 -10.39 25.25 -15.15
N PRO A 449 -9.54 25.12 -14.10
CA PRO A 449 -8.19 24.61 -14.26
C PRO A 449 -8.16 23.28 -15.03
N SER A 450 -7.21 23.17 -15.95
CA SER A 450 -7.10 22.03 -16.85
C SER A 450 -5.78 21.30 -16.66
N VAL A 451 -5.81 19.98 -16.86
CA VAL A 451 -4.59 19.16 -16.94
C VAL A 451 -3.76 19.47 -18.18
N VAL A 452 -4.29 20.22 -19.15
CA VAL A 452 -3.56 20.75 -20.31
C VAL A 452 -3.94 22.22 -20.49
N PRO A 453 -3.31 23.16 -19.78
CA PRO A 453 -3.56 24.58 -19.97
C PRO A 453 -3.29 25.00 -21.42
N GLY A 454 -4.24 25.71 -22.04
CA GLY A 454 -4.15 26.11 -23.46
C GLY A 454 -4.56 25.04 -24.48
N GLY A 455 -4.88 23.82 -24.03
CA GLY A 455 -5.45 22.76 -24.84
C GLY A 455 -6.82 22.29 -24.32
N ALA A 456 -7.45 21.37 -25.04
CA ALA A 456 -8.70 20.74 -24.66
C ALA A 456 -8.48 19.26 -24.31
N VAL A 457 -9.05 18.82 -23.18
CA VAL A 457 -9.06 17.39 -22.82
C VAL A 457 -10.18 16.71 -23.60
N VAL A 458 -9.85 15.69 -24.39
CA VAL A 458 -10.80 14.88 -25.14
C VAL A 458 -11.22 13.65 -24.33
N ALA A 459 -10.25 12.99 -23.70
CA ALA A 459 -10.46 11.83 -22.85
C ALA A 459 -9.41 11.80 -21.74
N SER A 460 -9.82 11.40 -20.54
CA SER A 460 -8.94 11.29 -19.36
C SER A 460 -9.35 10.03 -18.60
N THR A 461 -8.49 9.02 -18.59
CA THR A 461 -8.75 7.70 -17.99
C THR A 461 -7.59 7.29 -17.10
N GLU A 462 -7.70 6.15 -16.42
CA GLU A 462 -6.60 5.57 -15.64
C GLU A 462 -5.37 5.20 -16.49
N ARG A 463 -5.50 5.08 -17.83
CA ARG A 463 -4.43 4.62 -18.73
C ARG A 463 -3.91 5.66 -19.70
N GLU A 464 -4.76 6.56 -20.14
CA GLU A 464 -4.42 7.53 -21.17
C GLU A 464 -5.12 8.87 -20.99
N LEU A 465 -4.45 9.90 -21.49
CA LEU A 465 -4.94 11.25 -21.64
C LEU A 465 -4.90 11.60 -23.13
N THR A 466 -6.06 11.91 -23.72
CA THR A 466 -6.16 12.42 -25.09
C THR A 466 -6.49 13.90 -25.07
N VAL A 467 -5.76 14.69 -25.86
CA VAL A 467 -5.75 16.15 -25.80
C VAL A 467 -5.79 16.72 -27.20
N ASP A 468 -6.50 17.82 -27.40
CA ASP A 468 -6.45 18.64 -28.61
C ASP A 468 -5.66 19.91 -28.31
N VAL A 469 -4.65 20.20 -29.13
CA VAL A 469 -3.84 21.43 -29.06
C VAL A 469 -3.96 22.18 -30.38
N THR A 470 -4.00 23.50 -30.32
CA THR A 470 -4.37 24.35 -31.47
C THR A 470 -3.17 24.76 -32.34
N ALA A 471 -1.96 24.76 -31.78
CA ALA A 471 -0.76 25.24 -32.47
C ALA A 471 0.47 24.39 -32.15
N ALA A 472 1.49 24.53 -33.00
CA ALA A 472 2.84 24.05 -32.73
C ALA A 472 3.42 24.70 -31.46
N GLY A 473 4.33 24.00 -30.78
CA GLY A 473 5.03 24.50 -29.60
C GLY A 473 4.92 23.59 -28.37
N ASP A 474 5.24 24.17 -27.22
CA ASP A 474 5.29 23.49 -25.93
C ASP A 474 3.98 23.67 -25.17
N HIS A 475 3.31 22.56 -24.87
CA HIS A 475 2.06 22.51 -24.13
C HIS A 475 2.31 21.86 -22.76
N PRO A 476 2.12 22.58 -21.64
CA PRO A 476 2.21 21.99 -20.32
C PRO A 476 1.14 20.91 -20.13
N VAL A 477 1.55 19.76 -19.59
CA VAL A 477 0.65 18.66 -19.25
C VAL A 477 0.85 18.32 -17.77
N ARG A 478 -0.21 18.47 -16.97
CA ARG A 478 -0.23 18.18 -15.52
C ARG A 478 -0.26 16.67 -15.23
N LEU A 479 0.48 15.88 -16.00
CA LEU A 479 0.82 14.48 -15.74
C LEU A 479 2.23 14.40 -15.18
N ARG A 480 2.43 13.56 -14.18
CA ARG A 480 3.74 13.34 -13.59
C ARG A 480 4.64 12.67 -14.60
N TRP A 481 5.84 13.23 -14.74
CA TRP A 481 6.82 12.70 -15.67
C TRP A 481 7.15 11.25 -15.34
N SER A 482 7.20 10.42 -16.37
CA SER A 482 7.76 9.08 -16.29
C SER A 482 8.42 8.76 -17.60
N ARG A 483 9.55 8.06 -17.52
CA ARG A 483 10.24 7.55 -18.71
C ARG A 483 9.39 6.55 -19.50
N TRP A 484 8.35 6.00 -18.87
CA TRP A 484 7.44 5.06 -19.54
C TRP A 484 6.31 5.78 -20.28
N LEU A 485 6.20 7.11 -20.15
CA LEU A 485 5.25 7.87 -20.94
C LEU A 485 5.64 7.85 -22.42
N ARG A 486 4.61 7.85 -23.27
CA ARG A 486 4.72 7.95 -24.72
C ARG A 486 3.59 8.81 -25.24
N VAL A 487 3.83 9.42 -26.40
CA VAL A 487 2.83 10.20 -27.13
C VAL A 487 2.62 9.59 -28.51
N GLU A 488 1.37 9.53 -28.92
CA GLU A 488 0.91 9.19 -30.26
C GLU A 488 0.18 10.41 -30.84
N GLY A 489 0.52 10.80 -32.07
CA GLY A 489 -0.22 11.84 -32.79
C GLY A 489 0.64 12.71 -33.72
N PRO A 490 0.02 13.68 -34.40
CA PRO A 490 -1.41 13.98 -34.32
C PRO A 490 -2.25 12.84 -34.90
N LEU A 491 -3.24 12.39 -34.14
CA LEU A 491 -4.22 11.40 -34.58
C LEU A 491 -5.08 12.03 -35.68
N GLY A 492 -5.26 11.33 -36.80
CA GLY A 492 -6.14 11.81 -37.88
C GLY A 492 -7.58 12.06 -37.38
N PRO A 493 -8.39 12.84 -38.11
CA PRO A 493 -9.81 12.98 -37.78
C PRO A 493 -10.44 11.58 -37.73
N VAL A 494 -11.10 11.27 -36.61
CA VAL A 494 -11.84 10.01 -36.46
C VAL A 494 -13.06 10.12 -37.37
N GLY A 495 -13.07 9.36 -38.47
CA GLY A 495 -14.25 9.27 -39.33
C GLY A 495 -15.46 8.71 -38.55
N PRO A 496 -16.69 8.94 -39.02
CA PRO A 496 -17.94 8.60 -38.30
C PRO A 496 -18.12 7.10 -37.96
N ILE A 497 -17.21 6.23 -38.38
CA ILE A 497 -17.27 4.76 -38.24
C ILE A 497 -16.16 4.20 -37.32
N GLY A 498 -15.36 5.04 -36.68
CA GLY A 498 -14.47 4.62 -35.58
C GLY A 498 -13.28 3.72 -35.95
N ILE A 499 -12.92 3.56 -37.23
CA ILE A 499 -11.77 2.75 -37.65
C ILE A 499 -10.56 3.68 -37.90
N ALA A 500 -9.54 3.59 -37.06
CA ALA A 500 -8.25 4.21 -37.32
C ALA A 500 -7.49 3.38 -38.36
N SER A 501 -6.95 4.02 -39.40
CA SER A 501 -6.11 3.34 -40.39
C SER A 501 -4.77 2.96 -39.76
N ASP A 502 -4.62 1.68 -39.43
CA ASP A 502 -3.33 1.08 -39.12
C ASP A 502 -2.47 1.08 -40.40
N ARG A 503 -1.22 1.56 -40.29
CA ARG A 503 -0.17 1.66 -41.34
C ARG A 503 -0.02 3.00 -42.05
N ALA A 504 0.53 3.96 -41.32
CA ALA A 504 1.66 4.73 -41.82
C ALA A 504 2.63 4.94 -40.66
N VAL A 505 3.92 4.69 -40.86
CA VAL A 505 4.97 5.12 -39.93
C VAL A 505 5.05 6.65 -40.04
N VAL A 506 4.10 7.32 -39.40
CA VAL A 506 4.08 8.77 -39.27
C VAL A 506 5.19 9.11 -38.29
N ARG A 507 6.20 9.89 -38.71
CA ARG A 507 7.08 10.57 -37.76
C ARG A 507 6.17 11.21 -36.72
N PRO A 508 6.28 10.86 -35.43
CA PRO A 508 5.35 11.38 -34.45
C PRO A 508 5.45 12.90 -34.47
N GLY A 509 4.32 13.58 -34.69
CA GLY A 509 4.27 15.04 -34.81
C GLY A 509 4.38 15.76 -33.45
N GLY A 510 4.89 15.05 -32.44
CA GLY A 510 5.19 15.55 -31.12
C GLY A 510 6.02 14.57 -30.29
N CYS A 511 6.61 15.10 -29.23
CA CYS A 511 7.44 14.40 -28.25
C CYS A 511 7.06 14.82 -26.83
N LEU A 512 7.48 14.02 -25.84
CA LEU A 512 7.33 14.37 -24.43
C LEU A 512 8.69 14.75 -23.83
N ALA A 513 8.71 15.82 -23.04
CA ALA A 513 9.88 16.27 -22.28
C ALA A 513 9.55 16.42 -20.79
N ARG A 514 10.56 16.27 -19.93
CA ARG A 514 10.43 16.50 -18.47
C ARG A 514 10.45 18.00 -18.18
N ALA A 515 9.47 18.49 -17.44
CA ALA A 515 9.41 19.86 -16.93
C ALA A 515 9.27 19.84 -15.40
N GLY A 516 10.40 19.79 -14.70
CA GLY A 516 10.43 19.51 -13.26
C GLY A 516 9.82 18.14 -12.98
N GLU A 517 8.73 18.11 -12.21
CA GLU A 517 7.97 16.88 -11.92
C GLU A 517 6.80 16.64 -12.90
N TRP A 518 6.51 17.61 -13.78
CA TRP A 518 5.44 17.56 -14.77
C TRP A 518 5.97 17.17 -16.16
N THR A 519 5.05 16.98 -17.09
CA THR A 519 5.34 16.62 -18.48
C THR A 519 5.04 17.81 -19.39
N THR A 520 5.89 18.06 -20.38
CA THR A 520 5.59 18.97 -21.50
C THR A 520 5.36 18.14 -22.75
N LEU A 521 4.25 18.41 -23.44
CA LEU A 521 3.96 17.91 -24.77
C LEU A 521 4.46 18.94 -25.78
N ARG A 522 5.53 18.63 -26.52
CA ARG A 522 6.03 19.48 -27.61
C ARG A 522 5.53 18.93 -28.93
N VAL A 523 4.89 19.78 -29.74
CA VAL A 523 4.27 19.37 -31.00
C VAL A 523 4.69 20.27 -32.16
N ASP A 524 4.81 19.70 -33.35
CA ASP A 524 5.20 20.44 -34.55
C ASP A 524 4.01 21.12 -35.24
N ARG A 525 2.79 20.72 -34.86
CA ARG A 525 1.52 21.29 -35.37
C ARG A 525 0.37 21.02 -34.42
N GLY A 526 -0.68 21.84 -34.53
CA GLY A 526 -1.95 21.59 -33.86
C GLY A 526 -2.58 20.25 -34.28
N GLY A 527 -3.31 19.63 -33.37
CA GLY A 527 -3.96 18.34 -33.58
C GLY A 527 -4.27 17.60 -32.29
N ARG A 528 -4.75 16.37 -32.45
CA ARG A 528 -5.10 15.47 -31.35
C ARG A 528 -3.93 14.58 -30.97
N TYR A 529 -3.55 14.55 -29.70
CA TYR A 529 -2.46 13.72 -29.20
C TYR A 529 -2.94 12.82 -28.06
N ARG A 530 -2.50 11.56 -28.06
CA ARG A 530 -2.76 10.59 -26.98
C ARG A 530 -1.47 10.35 -26.21
N ILE A 531 -1.52 10.60 -24.91
CA ILE A 531 -0.46 10.30 -23.96
C ILE A 531 -0.85 9.04 -23.19
N SER A 532 0.01 8.02 -23.23
CA SER A 532 -0.17 6.75 -22.53
C SER A 532 1.17 6.29 -21.94
N ALA A 533 1.21 5.10 -21.34
CA ALA A 533 2.46 4.52 -20.84
C ALA A 533 2.67 3.07 -21.28
N ALA A 534 3.91 2.71 -21.60
CA ALA A 534 4.31 1.36 -21.98
C ALA A 534 5.76 1.05 -21.56
N LEU A 535 6.06 -0.24 -21.32
CA LEU A 535 7.45 -0.71 -21.08
C LEU A 535 8.29 -0.75 -22.36
N THR A 536 7.64 -0.93 -23.50
CA THR A 536 8.29 -1.08 -24.80
C THR A 536 7.87 0.03 -25.73
N GLY A 537 8.75 0.39 -26.67
CA GLY A 537 8.51 1.51 -27.60
C GLY A 537 8.49 2.83 -26.85
N ALA A 538 9.66 3.27 -26.36
CA ALA A 538 9.80 4.62 -25.82
C ALA A 538 9.25 5.59 -26.86
N GLY A 539 8.19 6.31 -26.50
CA GLY A 539 7.68 7.36 -27.36
C GLY A 539 8.79 8.38 -27.66
N PRO A 540 8.66 9.15 -28.75
CA PRO A 540 9.60 10.22 -29.05
C PRO A 540 9.81 11.10 -27.82
N ARG A 541 11.07 11.22 -27.41
CA ARG A 541 11.48 12.12 -26.34
C ARG A 541 12.22 13.30 -26.91
N CYS A 542 11.89 14.44 -26.34
CA CYS A 542 12.74 15.62 -26.34
C CYS A 542 13.36 15.73 -24.93
#